data_AF-A0A328F6X2-F1
#
_entry.id   AF-A0A328F6X2-F1
#
_cell.length_a   1.000
_cell.length_b   1.000
_cell.length_c   1.000
_cell.angle_alpha   90.00
_cell.angle_beta   90.00
_cell.angle_gamma   90.00
#
_symmetry.space_group_name_H-M   'P 1'
#
loop_
_entity.id
_entity.type
_entity.pdbx_description
1 polymer ?
#
loop_
_entity_poly.entity_id
_entity_poly.type
_entity_poly.pdbx_seq_one_letter_code
_entity_poly.pdbx_strand_id
1 'polypeptide(L)'
;MGNCVNLTLSKHFKDRWMERVGNWPTLDAVAHYIKNSVPVQTGQDLVRKNGEPFRMLAIYWHPDLDVLIKVDIHNRTAVTVLSRENWTARFPQHAKPVEAPVSEPAETPVNTVVCAPVEAPATRHVEPVASSEKAKSSFMKNRIANIRATFGRKQLGTKLLKQL
;
A
#
# COMPACT_ATOMS: atom_id res chain seq x y z
N MET A 1 3.41 -30.33 -4.12
CA MET A 1 4.31 -29.69 -3.13
C MET A 1 4.98 -28.53 -3.82
N GLY A 2 4.74 -27.30 -3.34
CA GLY A 2 5.07 -26.07 -4.07
C GLY A 2 6.57 -25.89 -4.21
N ASN A 3 7.03 -25.63 -5.43
CA ASN A 3 8.42 -25.32 -5.76
C ASN A 3 8.98 -24.29 -4.77
N CYS A 4 9.97 -24.70 -3.97
CA CYS A 4 10.80 -23.79 -3.20
C CYS A 4 11.49 -22.86 -4.20
N VAL A 5 10.88 -21.70 -4.44
CA VAL A 5 11.43 -20.68 -5.31
C VAL A 5 12.72 -20.23 -4.66
N ASN A 6 13.86 -20.61 -5.25
CA ASN A 6 15.20 -20.11 -4.89
C ASN A 6 15.19 -18.58 -4.91
N LEU A 7 14.80 -17.97 -3.79
CA LEU A 7 14.77 -16.54 -3.58
C LEU A 7 16.10 -16.14 -2.94
N THR A 8 16.71 -15.09 -3.46
CA THR A 8 17.91 -14.48 -2.89
C THR A 8 17.56 -13.10 -2.34
N LEU A 9 18.30 -12.65 -1.32
CA LEU A 9 18.11 -11.32 -0.74
C LEU A 9 19.34 -10.48 -1.01
N SER A 10 19.16 -9.34 -1.67
CA SER A 10 20.24 -8.39 -1.86
C SER A 10 20.72 -7.84 -0.51
N LYS A 11 21.98 -7.38 -0.44
CA LYS A 11 22.48 -6.68 0.76
C LYS A 11 21.58 -5.51 1.14
N HIS A 12 21.24 -4.67 0.15
CA HIS A 12 20.39 -3.52 0.33
C HIS A 12 18.98 -3.88 0.85
N PHE A 13 18.44 -5.01 0.43
CA PHE A 13 17.16 -5.51 0.95
C PHE A 13 17.26 -5.84 2.44
N LYS A 14 18.32 -6.56 2.85
CA LYS A 14 18.51 -6.95 4.26
C LYS A 14 18.61 -5.74 5.18
N ASP A 15 19.42 -4.75 4.78
CA ASP A 15 19.58 -3.51 5.54
C ASP A 15 18.24 -2.78 5.69
N ARG A 16 17.52 -2.61 4.58
CA ARG A 16 16.22 -1.91 4.57
C ARG A 16 15.12 -2.67 5.29
N TRP A 17 15.17 -3.99 5.28
CA TRP A 17 14.24 -4.83 6.01
C TRP A 17 14.45 -4.68 7.52
N MET A 18 15.69 -4.80 7.99
CA MET A 18 16.03 -4.64 9.40
C MET A 18 15.55 -3.28 9.95
N GLU A 19 15.78 -2.20 9.19
CA GLU A 19 15.30 -0.85 9.55
C GLU A 19 13.77 -0.73 9.70
N ARG A 20 12.98 -1.55 9.00
CA ARG A 20 11.51 -1.35 8.86
C ARG A 20 10.70 -2.37 9.63
N VAL A 21 11.10 -3.63 9.52
CA VAL A 21 10.40 -4.77 10.12
C VAL A 21 10.99 -5.09 11.49
N GLY A 22 12.22 -4.64 11.77
CA GLY A 22 12.85 -4.78 13.10
C GLY A 22 13.43 -6.17 13.38
N ASN A 23 13.47 -7.06 12.39
CA ASN A 23 14.10 -8.38 12.51
C ASN A 23 14.96 -8.70 11.28
N TRP A 24 15.84 -9.70 11.39
CA TRP A 24 16.65 -10.13 10.26
C TRP A 24 15.80 -10.94 9.28
N PRO A 25 15.80 -10.62 7.96
CA PRO A 25 14.99 -11.35 7.01
C PRO A 25 15.57 -12.73 6.72
N THR A 26 14.74 -13.77 6.87
CA THR A 26 15.02 -15.12 6.38
C THR A 26 14.38 -15.32 5.01
N LEU A 27 14.94 -16.24 4.20
CA LEU A 27 14.41 -16.52 2.86
C LEU A 27 12.95 -16.98 2.91
N ASP A 28 12.64 -17.89 3.83
CA ASP A 28 11.29 -18.45 3.97
C ASP A 28 10.28 -17.41 4.44
N ALA A 29 10.66 -16.54 5.38
CA ALA A 29 9.79 -15.46 5.84
C ALA A 29 9.50 -14.48 4.70
N VAL A 30 10.53 -14.04 3.96
CA VAL A 30 10.33 -13.10 2.85
C VAL A 30 9.50 -13.74 1.74
N ALA A 31 9.73 -15.01 1.41
CA ALA A 31 8.92 -15.74 0.43
C ALA A 31 7.47 -15.86 0.88
N HIS A 32 7.24 -16.14 2.17
CA HIS A 32 5.91 -16.17 2.78
C HIS A 32 5.20 -14.82 2.66
N TYR A 33 5.88 -13.72 3.01
CA TYR A 33 5.31 -12.38 2.88
C TYR A 33 5.02 -12.01 1.42
N ILE A 34 5.91 -12.33 0.47
CA ILE A 34 5.64 -12.09 -0.96
C ILE A 34 4.41 -12.89 -1.42
N LYS A 35 4.28 -14.15 -0.99
CA LYS A 35 3.14 -15.02 -1.33
C LYS A 35 1.82 -14.46 -0.82
N ASN A 36 1.81 -13.84 0.36
CA ASN A 36 0.62 -13.22 0.97
C ASN A 36 0.44 -11.73 0.60
N SER A 37 1.29 -11.20 -0.28
CA SER A 37 1.20 -9.80 -0.72
C SER A 37 0.28 -9.64 -1.92
N VAL A 38 -0.27 -8.43 -2.07
CA VAL A 38 -1.02 -8.01 -3.25
C VAL A 38 -0.04 -7.58 -4.34
N PRO A 39 -0.09 -8.15 -5.56
CA PRO A 39 0.75 -7.70 -6.66
C PRO A 39 0.28 -6.31 -7.14
N VAL A 40 1.17 -5.32 -7.05
CA VAL A 40 0.90 -3.94 -7.50
C VAL A 40 1.35 -3.75 -8.95
N GLN A 41 2.49 -4.34 -9.29
CA GLN A 41 3.11 -4.27 -10.61
C GLN A 41 3.82 -5.58 -10.92
N THR A 42 3.56 -6.15 -12.09
CA THR A 42 4.29 -7.32 -12.59
C THR A 42 5.65 -6.89 -13.16
N GLY A 43 6.68 -7.71 -12.97
CA GLY A 43 7.98 -7.48 -13.61
C GLY A 43 7.90 -7.72 -15.11
N GLN A 44 8.61 -6.90 -15.90
CA GLN A 44 8.59 -6.94 -17.37
C GLN A 44 9.95 -6.52 -17.93
N ASP A 45 10.39 -7.20 -18.98
CA ASP A 45 11.49 -6.71 -19.83
C ASP A 45 10.90 -5.75 -20.87
N LEU A 46 11.46 -4.54 -20.91
CA LEU A 46 10.97 -3.45 -21.73
C LEU A 46 12.13 -2.88 -22.56
N VAL A 47 11.78 -2.12 -23.60
CA VAL A 47 12.74 -1.43 -24.46
C VAL A 47 12.43 0.06 -24.41
N ARG A 48 13.46 0.88 -24.18
CA ARG A 48 13.34 2.34 -24.18
C ARG A 48 13.16 2.86 -25.61
N LYS A 49 12.80 4.14 -25.74
CA LYS A 49 12.65 4.79 -27.06
C LYS A 49 13.94 4.78 -27.90
N ASN A 50 15.11 4.77 -27.25
CA ASN A 50 16.42 4.68 -27.90
C ASN A 50 16.84 3.23 -28.22
N GLY A 51 15.97 2.23 -28.03
CA GLY A 51 16.27 0.83 -28.28
C GLY A 51 16.97 0.10 -27.13
N GLU A 52 17.35 0.79 -26.04
CA GLU A 52 18.03 0.14 -24.91
C GLU A 52 17.06 -0.77 -24.12
N PRO A 53 17.45 -2.03 -23.84
CA PRO A 53 16.68 -2.88 -22.96
C PRO A 53 16.75 -2.36 -21.53
N PHE A 54 15.62 -2.39 -20.82
CA PHE A 54 15.58 -2.14 -19.39
C PHE A 54 14.55 -3.06 -18.72
N ARG A 55 14.89 -3.49 -17.50
CA ARG A 55 14.03 -4.37 -16.72
C ARG A 55 13.20 -3.57 -15.72
N MET A 56 11.90 -3.77 -15.76
CA MET A 56 10.96 -3.33 -14.75
C MET A 56 10.82 -4.42 -13.68
N LEU A 57 11.09 -4.08 -12.43
CA LEU A 57 10.96 -5.00 -11.30
C LEU A 57 9.50 -5.21 -10.91
N ALA A 58 9.17 -6.38 -10.37
CA ALA A 58 7.87 -6.65 -9.78
C ALA A 58 7.76 -5.91 -8.44
N ILE A 59 6.54 -5.46 -8.11
CA ILE A 59 6.24 -4.77 -6.87
C ILE A 59 5.06 -5.47 -6.19
N TYR A 60 5.27 -5.85 -4.94
CA TYR A 60 4.28 -6.48 -4.07
C TYR A 60 4.01 -5.60 -2.87
N TRP A 61 2.76 -5.49 -2.43
CA TRP A 61 2.37 -4.78 -1.22
C TRP A 61 1.87 -5.76 -0.16
N HIS A 62 2.50 -5.76 1.01
CA HIS A 62 2.04 -6.56 2.14
C HIS A 62 1.24 -5.66 3.10
N PRO A 63 -0.09 -5.87 3.24
CA PRO A 63 -0.94 -4.96 4.01
C PRO A 63 -0.62 -4.97 5.51
N ASP A 64 -0.35 -6.14 6.10
CA ASP A 64 -0.16 -6.25 7.55
C ASP A 64 1.15 -5.63 8.02
N LEU A 65 2.16 -5.62 7.14
CA LEU A 65 3.46 -5.00 7.41
C LEU A 65 3.51 -3.56 6.90
N ASP A 66 2.51 -3.12 6.14
CA ASP A 66 2.48 -1.86 5.40
C ASP A 66 3.77 -1.57 4.59
N VAL A 67 4.30 -2.59 3.91
CA VAL A 67 5.53 -2.49 3.10
C VAL A 67 5.31 -2.83 1.63
N LEU A 68 6.09 -2.17 0.77
CA LEU A 68 6.26 -2.49 -0.65
C LEU A 68 7.57 -3.23 -0.86
N ILE A 69 7.52 -4.41 -1.44
CA ILE A 69 8.66 -5.27 -1.74
C ILE A 69 8.92 -5.23 -3.25
N LYS A 70 10.14 -4.84 -3.64
CA LYS A 70 10.58 -4.92 -5.04
C LYS A 70 11.38 -6.19 -5.29
N VAL A 71 10.98 -6.93 -6.31
CA VAL A 71 11.58 -8.23 -6.66
C VAL A 71 12.04 -8.22 -8.11
N ASP A 72 13.29 -8.63 -8.34
CA ASP A 72 13.75 -9.04 -9.66
C ASP A 72 13.29 -10.48 -9.90
N ILE A 73 12.27 -10.64 -10.74
CA ILE A 73 11.66 -11.94 -11.01
C ILE A 73 12.58 -12.88 -11.80
N HIS A 74 13.53 -12.34 -12.57
CA HIS A 74 14.43 -13.16 -13.39
C HIS A 74 15.56 -13.73 -12.54
N ASN A 75 16.19 -12.86 -11.74
CA ASN A 75 17.26 -13.27 -10.82
C ASN A 75 16.72 -13.87 -9.52
N ARG A 76 15.40 -13.83 -9.33
CA ARG A 76 14.70 -14.23 -8.11
C ARG A 76 15.32 -13.56 -6.89
N THR A 77 15.53 -12.26 -6.97
CA THR A 77 16.19 -11.48 -5.91
C THR A 77 15.24 -10.44 -5.35
N ALA A 78 15.02 -10.45 -4.04
CA ALA A 78 14.40 -9.32 -3.35
C ALA A 78 15.40 -8.16 -3.30
N VAL A 79 15.08 -7.05 -3.97
CA VAL A 79 16.02 -5.95 -4.23
C VAL A 79 15.98 -4.90 -3.15
N THR A 80 14.77 -4.46 -2.76
CA THR A 80 14.56 -3.45 -1.72
C THR A 80 13.16 -3.58 -1.11
N VAL A 81 12.99 -2.96 0.05
CA VAL A 81 11.72 -2.83 0.75
C VAL A 81 11.49 -1.36 1.11
N LEU A 82 10.28 -0.88 0.87
CA LEU A 82 9.85 0.49 1.16
C LEU A 82 8.71 0.42 2.17
N SER A 83 8.67 1.36 3.09
CA SER A 83 7.58 1.52 4.07
C SER A 83 6.99 2.92 3.95
N ARG A 84 5.90 3.17 4.67
CA ARG A 84 5.29 4.50 4.75
C ARG A 84 6.26 5.58 5.22
N GLU A 85 7.06 5.28 6.24
CA GLU A 85 8.04 6.19 6.83
C GLU A 85 9.07 6.64 5.78
N ASN A 86 9.44 5.74 4.85
CA ASN A 86 10.34 6.08 3.76
C ASN A 86 9.78 7.17 2.84
N TRP A 87 8.46 7.17 2.63
CA TRP A 87 7.80 8.22 1.85
C TRP A 87 7.80 9.54 2.62
N THR A 88 7.39 9.52 3.88
CA THR A 88 7.27 10.71 4.73
C THR A 88 8.62 11.41 4.90
N ALA A 89 9.69 10.65 5.13
CA ALA A 89 11.04 11.19 5.27
C ALA A 89 11.55 11.86 3.99
N ARG A 90 11.14 11.38 2.80
CA ARG A 90 11.56 11.95 1.51
C ARG A 90 10.68 13.11 1.03
N PHE A 91 9.43 13.12 1.47
CA PHE A 91 8.44 14.12 1.08
C PHE A 91 7.73 14.65 2.33
N PRO A 92 8.43 15.41 3.20
CA PRO A 92 7.86 15.93 4.44
C PRO A 92 6.63 16.82 4.20
N GLN A 93 6.53 17.47 3.06
CA GLN A 93 5.35 18.23 2.63
C GLN A 93 4.08 17.37 2.46
N HIS A 94 4.22 16.05 2.36
CA HIS A 94 3.11 15.09 2.28
C HIS A 94 2.84 14.38 3.62
N ALA A 95 3.56 14.76 4.67
CA ALA A 95 3.38 14.23 6.03
C ALA A 95 2.19 14.83 6.75
N LYS A 96 1.73 16.04 6.33
CA LYS A 96 0.57 16.68 6.95
C LYS A 96 -0.66 15.81 6.68
N PRO A 97 -1.36 15.32 7.72
CA PRO A 97 -2.68 14.75 7.55
C PRO A 97 -3.51 15.78 6.79
N VAL A 98 -4.03 15.42 5.63
CA VAL A 98 -5.12 16.20 5.04
C VAL A 98 -6.25 16.02 6.03
N GLU A 99 -6.43 16.98 6.94
CA GLU A 99 -7.65 17.11 7.71
C GLU A 99 -8.76 17.22 6.67
N ALA A 100 -9.45 16.11 6.43
CA ALA A 100 -10.69 16.16 5.68
C ALA A 100 -11.58 17.13 6.45
N PRO A 101 -12.21 18.12 5.80
CA PRO A 101 -13.24 18.88 6.47
C PRO A 101 -14.27 17.87 6.95
N VAL A 102 -14.33 17.68 8.27
CA VAL A 102 -15.42 16.98 8.93
C VAL A 102 -16.65 17.77 8.53
N SER A 103 -17.33 17.29 7.50
CA SER A 103 -18.67 17.76 7.19
C SER A 103 -19.52 17.14 8.28
N GLU A 104 -19.63 17.83 9.42
CA GLU A 104 -20.64 17.53 10.42
C GLU A 104 -21.97 17.39 9.67
N PRO A 105 -22.66 16.23 9.73
CA PRO A 105 -24.03 16.18 9.25
C PRO A 105 -24.82 17.16 10.10
N ALA A 106 -25.34 18.21 9.47
CA ALA A 106 -26.21 19.19 10.10
C ALA A 106 -27.36 18.47 10.80
N GLU A 107 -27.31 18.40 12.13
CA GLU A 107 -28.41 17.92 12.93
C GLU A 107 -29.55 18.94 12.83
N THR A 108 -30.59 18.59 12.09
CA THR A 108 -31.87 19.30 12.17
C THR A 108 -32.54 18.98 13.51
N PRO A 109 -32.98 19.97 14.30
CA PRO A 109 -33.64 19.70 15.58
C PRO A 109 -35.04 19.13 15.36
N VAL A 110 -35.23 17.85 15.69
CA VAL A 110 -36.57 17.26 15.84
C VAL A 110 -37.03 17.53 17.27
N ASN A 111 -37.93 18.50 17.40
CA ASN A 111 -38.60 18.82 18.64
C ASN A 111 -39.75 17.83 18.86
N THR A 112 -39.66 16.93 19.84
CA THR A 112 -40.82 16.15 20.30
C THR A 112 -40.78 15.93 21.80
N VAL A 113 -41.75 16.60 22.42
CA VAL A 113 -42.35 16.55 23.77
C VAL A 113 -41.87 15.47 24.76
N VAL A 114 -41.50 15.99 25.93
CA VAL A 114 -41.24 15.35 27.22
C VAL A 114 -42.48 14.62 27.76
N CYS A 115 -42.32 13.37 28.18
CA CYS A 115 -43.00 12.79 29.35
C CYS A 115 -42.10 11.69 29.95
N ALA A 116 -41.55 11.96 31.14
CA ALA A 116 -40.99 10.96 32.06
C ALA A 116 -42.02 10.73 33.20
N PRO A 117 -41.80 9.83 34.19
CA PRO A 117 -40.72 8.85 34.38
C PRO A 117 -41.25 7.42 34.68
N VAL A 118 -40.38 6.41 34.80
CA VAL A 118 -40.38 5.39 35.88
C VAL A 118 -39.32 4.29 35.64
N GLU A 119 -38.48 4.13 36.67
CA GLU A 119 -37.68 2.97 37.12
C GLU A 119 -36.43 2.46 36.36
N ALA A 120 -35.33 2.43 37.11
CA ALA A 120 -34.03 1.77 36.87
C ALA A 120 -34.08 0.31 37.39
N PRO A 121 -33.10 -0.63 37.16
CA PRO A 121 -31.65 -0.38 37.24
C PRO A 121 -30.71 -1.10 36.22
N ALA A 122 -29.57 -0.44 35.99
CA ALA A 122 -28.21 -0.92 35.72
C ALA A 122 -27.94 -2.28 35.03
N THR A 123 -27.30 -2.22 33.84
CA THR A 123 -26.15 -3.09 33.49
C THR A 123 -25.22 -2.42 32.46
N ARG A 124 -23.92 -2.62 32.66
CA ARG A 124 -22.76 -2.03 31.96
C ARG A 124 -22.74 -2.25 30.43
N HIS A 125 -22.39 -1.16 29.73
CA HIS A 125 -21.93 -1.16 28.34
C HIS A 125 -20.50 -1.70 28.20
N VAL A 126 -20.27 -2.48 27.13
CA VAL A 126 -19.00 -2.51 26.39
C VAL A 126 -19.35 -2.41 24.91
N GLU A 127 -19.00 -1.30 24.27
CA GLU A 127 -19.11 -1.15 22.82
C GLU A 127 -17.91 -1.82 22.11
N PRO A 128 -18.10 -2.44 20.93
CA PRO A 128 -17.00 -2.89 20.10
C PRO A 128 -16.38 -1.70 19.32
N VAL A 129 -15.12 -1.41 19.59
CA VAL A 129 -14.30 -0.47 18.81
C VAL A 129 -14.06 -1.03 17.40
N ALA A 130 -14.90 -0.63 16.45
CA ALA A 130 -14.74 -0.94 15.03
C ALA A 130 -14.62 0.37 14.23
N SER A 131 -13.43 0.99 14.18
CA SER A 131 -13.24 2.16 13.30
C SER A 131 -11.80 2.51 12.92
N SER A 132 -10.90 1.52 12.72
CA SER A 132 -9.53 1.81 12.26
C SER A 132 -9.04 1.08 11.00
N GLU A 133 -9.76 0.08 10.49
CA GLU A 133 -9.34 -0.67 9.30
C GLU A 133 -9.73 -0.02 7.96
N LYS A 134 -10.90 0.63 7.90
CA LYS A 134 -11.41 1.23 6.65
C LYS A 134 -10.54 2.41 6.17
N ALA A 135 -9.97 3.20 7.08
CA ALA A 135 -9.14 4.35 6.75
C ALA A 135 -7.78 3.97 6.15
N LYS A 136 -7.14 2.91 6.67
CA LYS A 136 -5.85 2.39 6.16
C LYS A 136 -6.00 1.81 4.76
N SER A 137 -7.12 1.13 4.51
CA SER A 137 -7.45 0.53 3.21
C SER A 137 -7.72 1.57 2.11
N SER A 138 -8.43 2.65 2.42
CA SER A 138 -8.82 3.69 1.45
C SER A 138 -7.61 4.50 0.95
N PHE A 139 -6.68 4.85 1.84
CA PHE A 139 -5.52 5.66 1.50
C PHE A 139 -4.55 4.95 0.54
N MET A 140 -4.26 3.66 0.76
CA MET A 140 -3.34 2.91 -0.12
C MET A 140 -3.95 2.54 -1.47
N LYS A 141 -5.28 2.36 -1.54
CA LYS A 141 -5.99 2.20 -2.83
C LYS A 141 -5.80 3.43 -3.72
N ASN A 142 -5.90 4.64 -3.16
CA ASN A 142 -5.62 5.88 -3.88
C ASN A 142 -4.15 6.00 -4.33
N ARG A 143 -3.21 5.36 -3.61
CA ARG A 143 -1.78 5.34 -3.98
C ARG A 143 -1.44 4.32 -5.07
N ILE A 144 -2.06 3.14 -5.08
CA ILE A 144 -1.93 2.19 -6.20
C ILE A 144 -2.38 2.86 -7.49
N ALA A 145 -3.48 3.63 -7.45
CA ALA A 145 -3.93 4.45 -8.57
C ALA A 145 -2.89 5.52 -8.98
N ASN A 146 -2.24 6.17 -8.01
CA ASN A 146 -1.26 7.23 -8.29
C ASN A 146 0.10 6.71 -8.80
N ILE A 147 0.55 5.53 -8.34
CA ILE A 147 1.72 4.82 -8.91
C ILE A 147 1.44 4.47 -10.38
N ARG A 148 0.23 3.94 -10.67
CA ARG A 148 -0.22 3.69 -12.06
C ARG A 148 -0.29 4.98 -12.88
N ALA A 149 -0.74 6.10 -12.33
CA ALA A 149 -0.81 7.37 -13.05
C ALA A 149 0.57 7.99 -13.32
N THR A 150 1.50 7.89 -12.35
CA THR A 150 2.85 8.47 -12.47
C THR A 150 3.72 7.69 -13.46
N PHE A 151 3.56 6.36 -13.53
CA PHE A 151 4.23 5.54 -14.54
C PHE A 151 3.45 5.44 -15.87
N GLY A 152 2.12 5.55 -15.85
CA GLY A 152 1.25 5.47 -17.03
C GLY A 152 1.18 6.73 -17.89
N ARG A 153 1.45 7.92 -17.33
CA ARG A 153 1.50 9.17 -18.13
C ARG A 153 2.66 9.26 -19.11
N LYS A 154 3.69 8.40 -19.01
CA LYS A 154 4.76 8.35 -20.02
C LYS A 154 4.41 7.53 -21.27
N GLN A 155 3.22 6.92 -21.34
CA GLN A 155 2.78 6.06 -22.46
C GLN A 155 1.62 6.62 -23.30
N LEU A 156 1.04 7.78 -22.96
CA LEU A 156 0.00 8.44 -23.77
C LEU A 156 0.62 9.55 -24.61
N GLY A 157 1.34 9.18 -25.66
CA GLY A 157 1.90 10.11 -26.63
C GLY A 157 2.17 9.54 -28.01
N THR A 158 1.67 8.34 -28.34
CA THR A 158 1.79 7.77 -29.70
C THR A 158 0.59 6.89 -30.02
N LYS A 159 -0.58 7.51 -30.18
CA LYS A 159 -1.65 6.98 -31.03
C LYS A 159 -2.35 8.17 -31.69
N LEU A 160 -1.74 8.72 -32.72
CA LEU A 160 -2.44 9.28 -33.87
C LEU A 160 -1.43 9.45 -35.01
N LEU A 161 -1.39 8.46 -35.90
CA LEU A 161 -1.46 8.65 -37.36
C LEU A 161 -1.44 7.25 -37.98
N LYS A 162 -2.64 6.73 -38.26
CA LYS A 162 -2.88 5.85 -39.40
C LYS A 162 -3.39 6.74 -40.53
N GLN A 163 -3.03 6.38 -41.77
CA GLN A 163 -3.39 7.01 -43.05
C GLN A 163 -2.53 8.25 -43.34
N LEU A 164 -1.72 8.32 -44.40
CA LEU A 164 -1.72 7.73 -45.74
C LEU A 164 -0.35 7.18 -46.13
#